data_AF-A0A6I1W501-F1
#
_entry.id   AF-A0A6I1W501-F1
#
_cell.length_a   1.000
_cell.length_b   1.000
_cell.length_c   1.000
_cell.angle_alpha   90.00
_cell.angle_beta   90.00
_cell.angle_gamma   90.00
#
_symmetry.space_group_name_H-M   'P 1'
#
loop_
_entity.id
_entity.type
_entity.pdbx_description
1 polymer ?
#
loop_
_entity_poly.entity_id
_entity_poly.type
_entity_poly.pdbx_seq_one_letter_code
_entity_poly.pdbx_strand_id
1 'polypeptide(L)' 'MLKKMNKGLLGLALTMGITSVHAAEPKHVDVLLIGGGIMSATLGVWLNELEPGLSM' A
#
# COMPACT_ATOMS: atom_id res chain seq x y z
N MET A 1 -31.23 -12.69 -22.68
CA MET A 1 -30.34 -13.86 -22.90
C MET A 1 -29.57 -14.33 -21.65
N LEU A 2 -29.51 -13.57 -20.55
CA LEU A 2 -28.81 -13.99 -19.32
C LEU A 2 -29.40 -15.23 -18.60
N LYS A 3 -30.68 -15.54 -18.79
CA LYS A 3 -31.40 -16.57 -18.02
C LYS A 3 -31.03 -18.02 -18.38
N LYS A 4 -30.34 -18.25 -19.51
CA LYS A 4 -29.88 -19.58 -20.00
C LYS A 4 -28.36 -19.78 -19.88
N MET A 5 -27.66 -18.86 -19.22
CA MET A 5 -26.21 -18.89 -19.18
C MET A 5 -25.73 -19.96 -18.20
N ASN A 6 -24.87 -20.87 -18.66
CA ASN A 6 -24.34 -21.97 -17.86
C ASN A 6 -23.56 -21.39 -16.65
N LYS A 7 -24.01 -21.69 -15.44
CA LYS A 7 -23.48 -21.08 -14.19
C LYS A 7 -21.97 -21.29 -14.04
N GLY A 8 -21.44 -22.40 -14.57
CA GLY A 8 -20.01 -22.68 -14.60
C GLY A 8 -19.22 -21.73 -15.51
N LEU A 9 -19.77 -21.35 -16.66
CA LEU A 9 -19.13 -20.39 -17.57
C LEU A 9 -19.12 -18.97 -16.99
N LEU A 10 -20.19 -18.61 -16.26
CA LEU A 10 -20.25 -17.35 -15.53
C LEU A 10 -19.23 -17.31 -14.38
N GLY A 11 -19.07 -18.42 -13.65
CA GLY A 11 -18.05 -18.54 -12.60
C GLY A 11 -16.62 -18.44 -13.14
N LEU A 12 -16.34 -19.06 -14.29
CA LEU A 12 -15.03 -18.96 -14.95
C LEU A 12 -14.75 -17.55 -15.47
N ALA A 13 -15.75 -16.87 -16.04
CA ALA A 13 -15.60 -15.48 -16.48
C ALA A 13 -15.35 -14.53 -15.30
N LEU A 14 -15.97 -14.78 -14.14
CA LEU A 14 -15.75 -14.00 -12.91
C LEU A 14 -14.33 -14.17 -12.37
N THR A 15 -13.78 -15.39 -12.34
CA THR A 15 -12.42 -15.63 -11.82
C THR A 15 -11.33 -15.09 -12.73
N MET A 16 -11.55 -15.05 -14.05
CA MET A 16 -10.61 -14.44 -15.01
C MET A 16 -10.55 -12.90 -14.89
N GLY A 17 -11.55 -12.26 -14.27
CA GLY A 17 -11.56 -10.81 -14.02
C GLY A 17 -10.83 -10.39 -12.74
N ILE A 18 -10.41 -11.34 -11.90
CA ILE A 18 -9.70 -11.07 -10.65
C ILE A 18 -8.20 -10.99 -10.97
N THR A 19 -7.78 -9.85 -11.52
CA THR A 19 -6.36 -9.56 -11.68
C THR A 19 -5.71 -9.39 -10.30
N SER A 20 -4.47 -9.84 -10.15
CA SER A 20 -3.67 -9.56 -8.95
C SER A 20 -3.61 -8.03 -8.74
N VAL A 21 -4.00 -7.57 -7.55
CA VAL A 21 -3.69 -6.22 -7.11
C VAL A 21 -2.18 -6.15 -7.06
N HIS A 22 -1.56 -5.44 -8.01
CA HIS A 22 -0.14 -5.13 -7.94
C HIS A 22 0.07 -4.37 -6.63
N ALA A 23 0.83 -4.96 -5.73
CA ALA A 23 1.33 -4.23 -4.57
C ALA A 23 2.08 -3.01 -5.10
N ALA A 24 1.81 -1.84 -4.52
CA ALA A 24 2.60 -0.66 -4.83
C ALA A 24 4.07 -0.99 -4.55
N GLU A 25 4.96 -0.56 -5.45
CA GLU A 25 6.40 -0.68 -5.22
C GLU A 25 6.75 -0.09 -3.84
N PRO A 26 7.63 -0.74 -3.06
CA PRO A 26 8.03 -0.22 -1.75
C PRO A 26 8.55 1.20 -1.92
N LYS A 27 7.95 2.16 -1.20
CA LYS A 27 8.46 3.52 -1.17
C LYS A 27 9.86 3.49 -0.56
N HIS A 28 10.84 4.01 -1.28
CA HIS A 28 12.14 4.30 -0.69
C HIS A 28 11.96 5.42 0.35
N VAL A 29 12.36 5.14 1.58
CA VAL A 29 12.41 6.13 2.67
C VAL A 29 13.83 6.17 3.20
N ASP A 30 14.34 7.36 3.45
CA ASP A 30 15.70 7.56 3.96
C ASP A 30 15.77 7.24 5.45
N VAL A 31 14.68 7.51 6.18
CA VAL A 31 14.56 7.23 7.61
C VAL A 31 13.19 6.64 7.92
N LEU A 32 13.18 5.50 8.63
CA LEU A 32 11.97 4.93 9.22
C LEU A 32 12.03 5.08 10.74
N LEU A 33 11.15 5.91 11.28
CA LEU A 33 11.07 6.13 12.72
C LEU A 33 10.08 5.15 13.36
N ILE A 34 10.58 4.26 14.22
CA ILE A 34 9.76 3.21 14.84
C ILE A 34 9.28 3.65 16.23
N GLY A 35 7.96 3.68 16.40
CA GLY A 35 7.29 4.00 17.67
C GLY A 35 6.94 5.48 17.81
N GLY A 36 5.89 5.77 18.58
CA GLY A 36 5.32 7.13 18.76
C GLY A 36 5.52 7.74 20.15
N GLY A 37 6.51 7.27 20.91
CA GLY A 37 6.85 7.83 22.22
C GLY A 37 7.54 9.19 22.11
N ILE A 38 7.67 9.90 23.24
CA ILE A 38 8.20 11.28 23.27
C ILE A 38 9.59 11.40 22.63
N MET A 39 10.49 10.44 22.89
CA MET A 39 11.83 10.42 22.31
C MET A 39 11.79 10.32 20.78
N SER A 40 10.94 9.42 20.26
CA SER A 40 10.79 9.18 18.84
C SER A 40 10.17 10.41 18.15
N ALA A 41 9.06 10.92 18.68
CA ALA A 41 8.40 12.12 18.14
C ALA A 41 9.33 13.35 18.16
N THR A 42 10.11 13.53 19.23
CA THR A 42 11.08 14.63 19.32
C THR A 42 12.16 14.51 18.24
N LEU A 43 12.69 13.30 18.03
CA LEU A 43 13.66 13.04 16.97
C LEU A 43 13.06 13.31 15.58
N GLY A 44 11.81 12.90 15.32
CA GLY A 44 11.13 13.17 14.05
C GLY A 44 10.94 14.66 13.76
N VAL A 45 10.72 15.49 14.78
CA VAL A 45 10.70 16.96 14.62
C VAL A 45 12.09 17.48 14.26
N TRP A 46 13.13 17.08 14.99
CA TRP A 46 14.49 17.52 14.69
C TRP A 46 14.96 17.10 13.29
N LEU A 47 14.63 15.89 12.84
CA LEU A 47 14.95 15.44 11.49
C LEU A 47 14.23 16.27 10.42
N ASN A 48 12.96 16.63 10.62
CA ASN A 48 12.24 17.51 9.68
C ASN A 48 12.87 18.91 9.59
N GLU A 49 13.33 19.46 10.71
CA GLU A 49 13.88 20.83 10.76
C GLU A 49 15.32 20.89 10.25
N LEU A 50 16.15 19.91 10.62
CA LEU A 50 17.58 19.89 10.29
C LEU A 50 17.85 19.28 8.91
N GLU A 51 17.04 18.32 8.49
CA GLU A 51 17.22 17.54 7.25
C GLU A 51 15.92 17.51 6.41
N PRO A 52 15.39 18.67 5.97
CA PRO A 52 14.08 18.77 5.30
C PRO A 52 14.01 18.06 3.93
N GLY A 53 15.14 17.62 3.39
CA GLY A 53 15.21 16.86 2.14
C GLY A 53 15.00 15.36 2.30
N LEU A 54 15.05 14.83 3.53
CA LEU A 54 14.88 13.40 3.77
C LEU A 54 13.42 12.99 3.64
N SER A 55 13.22 11.87 2.95
CA SER A 55 11.94 11.20 2.91
C SER A 55 11.78 10.32 4.16
N MET A 56 10.79 10.67 4.97
CA MET A 56 10.29 9.82 6.06
C MET A 56 9.03 9.04 5.64
#